data_AF-A0AA95KM10-F1
#
_entry.id   AF-A0AA95KM10-F1
#
_cell.length_a   1.000
_cell.length_b   1.000
_cell.length_c   1.000
_cell.angle_alpha   90.00
_cell.angle_beta   90.00
_cell.angle_gamma   90.00
#
_symmetry.space_group_name_H-M   'P 1'
#
loop_
_entity.id
_entity.type
_entity.pdbx_description
1 polymer ?
#
loop_
_entity_poly.entity_id
_entity_poly.type
_entity_poly.pdbx_seq_one_letter_code
_entity_poly.pdbx_strand_id
1 'polypeptide(L)'
;MNSRKKSILIYLGGIITGIILTFAFFFFVALGNTNGTSSDNNIVMFEKPQQEINVHSFEIMQVLPDGSALATVEDISNIGMIVLFLADKEISYYDNQKIDVPSDKRVMQVGTYKYISRSEMEKTVPIVEIMDK
;
A
#
# COMPACT_ATOMS: atom_id res chain seq x y z
N MET A 1 35.68 -1.42 52.73
CA MET A 1 35.28 -2.31 51.63
C MET A 1 36.42 -2.40 50.62
N ASN A 2 37.05 -3.57 50.48
CA ASN A 2 38.28 -3.77 49.69
C ASN A 2 38.10 -3.34 48.22
N SER A 3 39.05 -2.57 47.69
CA SER A 3 39.02 -1.94 46.35
C SER A 3 38.51 -2.86 45.23
N ARG A 4 38.88 -4.14 45.26
CA ARG A 4 38.41 -5.18 44.32
C ARG A 4 36.89 -5.36 44.25
N LYS A 5 36.18 -5.24 45.37
CA LYS A 5 34.70 -5.38 45.41
C LYS A 5 34.00 -4.22 44.71
N LYS A 6 34.57 -3.01 44.74
CA LYS A 6 34.02 -1.84 44.04
C LYS A 6 34.16 -1.96 42.53
N SER A 7 35.31 -2.43 42.04
CA SER A 7 35.54 -2.67 40.60
C SER A 7 34.59 -3.72 40.03
N ILE A 8 34.31 -4.79 40.77
CA ILE A 8 33.36 -5.84 40.36
C ILE A 8 31.92 -5.31 40.28
N LEU A 9 31.50 -4.47 41.25
CA LEU A 9 30.16 -3.87 41.26
C LEU A 9 29.96 -2.91 40.09
N ILE A 10 30.97 -2.11 39.74
CA ILE A 10 30.92 -1.17 38.60
C ILE A 10 30.82 -1.95 37.28
N TYR A 11 31.57 -3.04 37.13
CA TYR A 11 31.51 -3.90 35.95
C TYR A 11 30.12 -4.52 35.75
N LEU A 12 29.53 -5.06 36.83
CA LEU A 12 28.21 -5.67 36.79
C LEU A 12 27.11 -4.64 36.48
N GLY A 13 27.22 -3.43 37.03
CA GLY A 13 26.33 -2.32 36.71
C GLY A 13 26.40 -1.93 35.23
N GLY A 14 27.60 -1.90 34.65
CA GLY A 14 27.80 -1.66 33.21
C GLY A 14 27.09 -2.69 32.32
N ILE A 15 27.19 -3.98 32.65
CA ILE A 15 26.49 -5.05 31.90
C ILE A 15 24.97 -4.87 31.93
N ILE A 16 24.40 -4.65 33.12
CA ILE A 16 22.95 -4.46 33.28
C ILE A 16 22.49 -3.23 32.50
N THR A 17 23.24 -2.13 32.59
CA THR A 17 22.92 -0.89 31.88
C THR A 17 22.99 -1.06 30.36
N GLY A 18 23.99 -1.80 29.86
CA GLY A 18 24.12 -2.14 28.45
C GLY A 18 22.94 -2.97 27.93
N ILE A 19 22.52 -4.00 28.67
CA ILE A 19 21.36 -4.83 28.30
C ILE A 19 20.09 -3.97 28.20
N ILE A 20 19.83 -3.12 29.19
CA ILE A 20 18.66 -2.21 29.19
C ILE A 20 18.70 -1.28 27.98
N LEU A 21 19.86 -0.69 27.68
CA LEU A 21 20.02 0.22 26.56
C LEU A 21 19.79 -0.49 25.21
N THR A 22 20.24 -1.74 25.06
CA THR A 22 19.99 -2.54 23.86
C THR A 22 18.50 -2.81 23.65
N PHE A 23 17.76 -3.22 24.68
CA PHE A 23 16.31 -3.42 24.56
C PHE A 23 15.56 -2.11 24.26
N ALA A 24 15.96 -0.99 24.89
CA ALA A 24 15.38 0.31 24.60
C ALA A 24 15.61 0.72 23.13
N PHE A 25 16.82 0.51 22.60
CA PHE A 25 17.13 0.79 21.20
C PHE A 25 16.26 -0.03 20.24
N PHE A 26 16.13 -1.35 20.46
CA PHE A 26 15.25 -2.18 19.64
C PHE A 26 13.78 -1.78 19.74
N PHE A 27 13.31 -1.35 20.91
CA PHE A 27 11.95 -0.84 21.09
C PHE A 27 11.69 0.44 20.28
N PHE A 28 12.63 1.40 20.28
CA PHE A 28 12.52 2.61 19.46
C PHE A 28 12.59 2.32 17.96
N VAL A 29 13.45 1.38 17.53
CA VAL A 29 13.49 0.92 16.14
C VAL A 29 12.17 0.26 15.73
N ALA A 30 11.60 -0.59 16.59
CA ALA A 30 10.30 -1.22 16.33
C ALA A 30 9.15 -0.21 16.25
N LEU A 31 9.15 0.82 17.12
CA LEU A 31 8.14 1.88 17.10
C LEU A 31 8.27 2.78 15.86
N GLY A 32 9.49 3.07 15.40
CA GLY A 32 9.72 3.81 14.16
C GLY A 32 9.28 3.07 12.90
N ASN A 33 9.09 1.75 12.99
CA ASN A 33 8.71 0.90 11.86
C ASN A 33 7.19 0.72 11.70
N THR A 34 6.36 1.39 12.51
CA THR A 34 4.89 1.31 12.43
C THR A 34 4.24 2.37 11.53
N ASN A 35 5.01 3.09 10.70
CA ASN A 35 4.49 4.12 9.79
C ASN A 35 3.81 3.55 8.53
N GLY A 36 3.12 2.42 8.66
CA GLY A 36 2.53 1.68 7.54
C GLY A 36 1.02 1.50 7.68
N THR A 37 0.27 2.49 8.15
CA THR A 37 -1.21 2.46 8.04
C THR A 37 -1.76 3.87 7.89
N SER A 38 -1.39 4.53 6.80
CA SER A 38 -2.04 5.76 6.31
C SER A 38 -3.16 5.37 5.34
N SER A 39 -4.11 4.53 5.77
CA SER A 39 -5.12 3.98 4.85
C SER A 39 -6.16 5.01 4.40
N ASP A 40 -6.28 6.16 5.07
CA ASP A 40 -7.37 7.12 4.79
C ASP A 40 -6.96 8.33 3.93
N ASN A 41 -5.66 8.67 3.86
CA ASN A 41 -5.20 9.89 3.14
C ASN A 41 -4.79 9.65 1.68
N ASN A 42 -4.82 8.40 1.23
CA ASN A 42 -4.29 8.01 -0.08
C ASN A 42 -5.36 7.95 -1.17
N ILE A 43 -6.63 8.04 -0.80
CA ILE A 43 -7.77 7.99 -1.71
C ILE A 43 -8.43 9.37 -1.76
N VAL A 44 -8.67 9.87 -2.97
CA VAL A 44 -9.46 11.09 -3.21
C VAL A 44 -10.56 10.76 -4.22
N MET A 45 -11.80 10.68 -3.75
CA MET A 45 -12.97 10.48 -4.60
C MET A 45 -13.46 11.79 -5.20
N PHE A 46 -14.03 11.72 -6.40
CA PHE A 46 -14.69 12.83 -7.04
C PHE A 46 -16.17 12.87 -6.65
N GLU A 47 -16.77 14.07 -6.64
CA GLU A 47 -18.22 14.22 -6.44
C GLU A 47 -19.04 13.54 -7.54
N LYS A 48 -18.48 13.44 -8.74
CA LYS A 48 -19.06 12.82 -9.91
C LYS A 48 -17.96 12.21 -10.78
N PRO A 49 -18.24 11.11 -11.49
CA PRO A 49 -17.28 10.54 -12.44
C PRO A 49 -16.83 11.59 -13.47
N GLN A 50 -15.54 11.64 -13.77
CA GLN A 50 -14.95 12.70 -14.60
C GLN A 50 -14.58 12.22 -16.00
N GLN A 51 -13.55 11.38 -16.11
CA GLN A 51 -12.99 10.96 -17.39
C GLN A 51 -13.43 9.52 -17.74
N GLU A 52 -13.89 9.32 -18.97
CA GLU A 52 -14.08 7.97 -19.52
C GLU A 52 -12.74 7.43 -20.04
N ILE A 53 -12.45 6.19 -19.67
CA ILE A 53 -11.24 5.48 -20.08
C ILE A 53 -11.65 4.41 -21.09
N ASN A 54 -11.30 4.61 -22.36
CA ASN A 54 -11.69 3.67 -23.42
C ASN A 54 -10.75 2.46 -23.42
N VAL A 55 -11.22 1.38 -22.79
CA VAL A 55 -10.48 0.12 -22.61
C VAL A 55 -11.44 -1.06 -22.60
N HIS A 56 -10.96 -2.20 -23.10
CA HIS A 56 -11.77 -3.41 -23.24
C HIS A 56 -11.49 -4.46 -22.16
N SER A 57 -10.29 -4.46 -21.59
CA SER A 57 -9.91 -5.42 -20.57
C SER A 57 -8.79 -4.89 -19.68
N PHE A 58 -8.75 -5.46 -18.48
CA PHE A 58 -7.69 -5.26 -17.50
C PHE A 58 -7.11 -6.58 -17.05
N GLU A 59 -5.85 -6.55 -16.64
CA GLU A 59 -5.21 -7.63 -15.90
C GLU A 59 -4.83 -7.12 -14.51
N ILE A 60 -5.28 -7.81 -13.45
CA ILE A 60 -4.89 -7.50 -12.08
C ILE A 60 -3.39 -7.79 -11.91
N MET A 61 -2.62 -6.78 -11.52
CA MET A 61 -1.18 -6.91 -11.26
C MET A 61 -0.89 -7.33 -9.83
N GLN A 62 -1.65 -6.77 -8.87
CA GLN A 62 -1.50 -7.08 -7.45
C GLN A 62 -2.77 -6.72 -6.69
N VAL A 63 -3.16 -7.59 -5.76
CA VAL A 63 -4.18 -7.30 -4.74
C VAL A 63 -3.53 -6.68 -3.51
N LEU A 64 -4.13 -5.60 -3.01
CA LEU A 64 -3.71 -4.86 -1.83
C LEU A 64 -4.26 -5.50 -0.54
N PRO A 65 -3.70 -5.18 0.64
CA PRO A 65 -4.14 -5.76 1.91
C PRO A 65 -5.61 -5.48 2.29
N ASP A 66 -6.21 -4.42 1.75
CA ASP A 66 -7.62 -4.05 1.93
C ASP A 66 -8.55 -4.79 0.95
N GLY A 67 -8.00 -5.61 0.05
CA GLY A 67 -8.71 -6.33 -1.00
C GLY A 67 -8.83 -5.55 -2.32
N SER A 68 -8.50 -4.25 -2.34
CA SER A 68 -8.50 -3.45 -3.57
C SER A 68 -7.42 -3.94 -4.51
N ALA A 69 -7.53 -3.71 -5.82
CA ALA A 69 -6.61 -4.29 -6.80
C ALA A 69 -6.04 -3.25 -7.76
N LEU A 70 -4.72 -3.26 -7.93
CA LEU A 70 -4.05 -2.52 -8.99
C LEU A 70 -4.06 -3.36 -10.26
N ALA A 71 -4.54 -2.76 -11.34
CA ALA A 71 -4.69 -3.44 -12.63
C ALA A 71 -4.01 -2.65 -13.75
N THR A 72 -3.50 -3.36 -14.74
CA THR A 72 -2.98 -2.76 -15.97
C THR A 72 -3.96 -2.98 -17.12
N VAL A 73 -3.89 -2.09 -18.10
CA VAL A 73 -4.73 -2.17 -19.30
C VAL A 73 -4.05 -3.05 -20.35
N GLU A 74 -4.80 -4.00 -20.91
CA GLU A 74 -4.35 -4.90 -21.97
C GLU A 74 -4.68 -4.32 -23.37
N ASP A 75 -4.40 -3.03 -23.58
CA ASP A 75 -4.65 -2.32 -24.85
C ASP A 75 -3.41 -1.54 -25.25
N ILE A 76 -3.04 -1.65 -26.54
CA ILE A 76 -1.91 -0.96 -27.16
C ILE A 76 -2.02 0.56 -26.96
N SER A 77 -3.24 1.09 -26.97
CA SER A 77 -3.49 2.54 -26.87
C SER A 77 -3.22 3.10 -25.47
N ASN A 78 -3.24 2.23 -24.44
CA ASN A 78 -3.12 2.61 -23.03
C ASN A 78 -2.00 1.82 -22.32
N ILE A 79 -0.97 1.39 -23.06
CA ILE A 79 0.16 0.63 -22.51
C ILE A 79 0.76 1.36 -21.31
N GLY A 80 0.91 0.62 -20.21
CA GLY A 80 1.52 1.13 -18.98
C GLY A 80 0.58 1.93 -18.09
N MET A 81 -0.69 2.12 -18.48
CA MET A 81 -1.70 2.64 -17.57
C MET A 81 -1.94 1.62 -16.45
N ILE A 82 -1.92 2.11 -15.22
CA ILE A 82 -2.29 1.36 -14.02
C ILE A 82 -3.49 2.06 -13.42
N VAL A 83 -4.50 1.30 -13.01
CA VAL A 83 -5.72 1.77 -12.37
C VAL A 83 -5.93 1.03 -11.04
N LEU A 84 -6.75 1.58 -10.15
CA LEU A 84 -7.21 0.91 -8.94
C LEU A 84 -8.69 0.53 -9.07
N PHE A 85 -8.99 -0.74 -8.84
CA PHE A 85 -10.32 -1.22 -8.52
C PHE A 85 -10.48 -1.32 -7.01
N LEU A 86 -11.50 -0.67 -6.45
CA LEU A 86 -11.79 -0.79 -5.03
C LEU A 86 -12.40 -2.15 -4.73
N ALA A 87 -12.08 -2.68 -3.55
CA ALA A 87 -12.79 -3.83 -3.01
C ALA A 87 -14.26 -3.46 -2.72
N ASP A 88 -15.15 -4.41 -3.00
CA ASP A 88 -16.53 -4.39 -2.51
C ASP A 88 -16.81 -5.73 -1.80
N LYS A 89 -17.82 -5.78 -0.93
CA LYS A 89 -18.19 -6.97 -0.15
C LYS A 89 -18.50 -8.19 -1.03
N GLU A 90 -18.88 -7.95 -2.28
CA GLU A 90 -19.26 -9.00 -3.23
C GLU A 90 -18.15 -9.35 -4.22
N ILE A 91 -17.10 -8.52 -4.32
CA ILE A 91 -16.08 -8.64 -5.36
C ILE A 91 -14.71 -8.83 -4.71
N SER A 92 -14.16 -10.02 -4.90
CA SER A 92 -12.78 -10.35 -4.54
C SER A 92 -11.91 -10.45 -5.78
N TYR A 93 -10.73 -9.85 -5.72
CA TYR A 93 -9.73 -9.93 -6.78
C TYR A 93 -8.63 -10.95 -6.45
N TYR A 94 -7.93 -11.43 -7.48
CA TYR A 94 -6.68 -12.19 -7.35
C TYR A 94 -5.68 -11.75 -8.43
N ASP A 95 -4.39 -11.97 -8.16
CA ASP A 95 -3.32 -11.61 -9.09
C ASP A 95 -3.48 -12.33 -10.44
N ASN A 96 -3.19 -11.63 -11.53
CA ASN A 96 -3.36 -12.08 -12.92
C ASN A 96 -4.81 -12.38 -13.34
N GLN A 97 -5.79 -11.97 -12.53
CA GLN A 97 -7.19 -12.03 -12.95
C GLN A 97 -7.43 -11.09 -14.14
N LYS A 98 -8.11 -11.62 -15.17
CA LYS A 98 -8.61 -10.81 -16.28
C LYS A 98 -10.00 -10.27 -15.97
N ILE A 99 -10.20 -8.98 -16.21
CA ILE A 99 -11.48 -8.29 -16.09
C ILE A 99 -11.83 -7.74 -17.46
N ASP A 100 -12.85 -8.32 -18.10
CA ASP A 100 -13.37 -7.82 -19.36
C ASP A 100 -14.43 -6.72 -19.10
N VAL A 101 -14.38 -5.66 -19.90
CA VAL A 101 -15.37 -4.58 -19.88
C VAL A 101 -16.47 -4.92 -20.89
N PRO A 102 -17.72 -5.18 -20.44
CA PRO A 102 -18.82 -5.47 -21.35
C PRO A 102 -19.06 -4.33 -22.34
N SER A 103 -19.46 -4.65 -23.58
CA SER A 103 -19.61 -3.66 -24.66
C SER A 103 -20.71 -2.63 -24.40
N ASP A 104 -21.67 -2.93 -23.53
CA ASP A 104 -22.75 -2.05 -23.06
C ASP A 104 -22.34 -1.19 -21.84
N LYS A 105 -21.13 -1.39 -21.31
CA LYS A 105 -20.58 -0.65 -20.18
C LYS A 105 -19.42 0.25 -20.58
N ARG A 106 -19.08 1.19 -19.71
CA ARG A 106 -17.95 2.10 -19.83
C ARG A 106 -17.16 2.17 -18.53
N VAL A 107 -15.87 2.46 -18.65
CA VAL A 107 -15.00 2.65 -17.48
C VAL A 107 -14.91 4.14 -17.20
N MET A 108 -15.28 4.54 -15.99
CA MET A 108 -15.23 5.92 -15.55
C MET A 108 -14.21 6.08 -14.43
N GLN A 109 -13.44 7.16 -14.49
CA GLN A 109 -12.61 7.59 -13.37
C GLN A 109 -13.49 8.24 -12.31
N VAL A 110 -13.46 7.68 -11.10
CA VAL A 110 -14.24 8.12 -9.94
C VAL A 110 -13.36 8.72 -8.83
N GLY A 111 -12.04 8.63 -8.96
CA GLY A 111 -11.11 9.22 -8.01
C GLY A 111 -9.65 9.02 -8.38
N THR A 112 -8.78 9.25 -7.40
CA THR A 112 -7.34 8.98 -7.49
C THR A 112 -6.85 8.27 -6.25
N TYR A 113 -5.87 7.39 -6.44
CA TYR A 113 -5.19 6.66 -5.39
C TYR A 113 -3.68 6.91 -5.45
N LYS A 114 -3.09 7.27 -4.32
CA LYS A 114 -1.66 7.49 -4.17
C LYS A 114 -1.01 6.31 -3.43
N TYR A 115 0.08 5.79 -3.97
CA TYR A 115 0.86 4.72 -3.33
C TYR A 115 2.34 4.85 -3.61
N ILE A 116 3.15 4.21 -2.76
CA ILE A 116 4.59 4.05 -2.99
C ILE A 116 4.79 2.70 -3.69
N SER A 117 5.34 2.75 -4.90
CA SER A 117 5.68 1.55 -5.66
C SER A 117 6.87 0.81 -5.04
N ARG A 118 7.11 -0.44 -5.47
CA ARG A 118 8.27 -1.23 -5.01
C ARG A 118 9.63 -0.57 -5.24
N SER A 119 9.71 0.34 -6.22
CA SER A 119 10.91 1.13 -6.51
C SER A 119 11.00 2.41 -5.66
N GLU A 120 10.26 2.48 -4.55
CA GLU A 120 10.18 3.65 -3.64
C GLU A 120 9.73 4.95 -4.31
N MET A 121 9.12 4.86 -5.49
CA MET A 121 8.54 6.01 -6.17
C MET A 121 7.08 6.19 -5.76
N GLU A 122 6.71 7.40 -5.37
CA GLU A 122 5.32 7.81 -5.23
C GLU A 122 4.65 7.79 -6.62
N LYS A 123 3.46 7.19 -6.67
CA LYS A 123 2.62 7.06 -7.86
C LYS A 123 1.21 7.50 -7.50
N THR A 124 0.55 8.13 -8.46
CA THR A 124 -0.88 8.43 -8.40
C THR A 124 -1.55 7.74 -9.59
N VAL A 125 -2.57 6.93 -9.32
CA VAL A 125 -3.32 6.19 -10.33
C VAL A 125 -4.81 6.53 -10.23
N PRO A 126 -5.57 6.47 -11.34
CA PRO A 126 -7.01 6.63 -11.30
C PRO A 126 -7.67 5.48 -10.54
N ILE A 127 -8.72 5.81 -9.78
CA ILE A 127 -9.70 4.83 -9.29
C ILE A 127 -10.79 4.73 -10.33
N VAL A 128 -11.14 3.51 -10.73
CA VAL A 128 -12.08 3.27 -11.82
C VAL A 128 -13.28 2.43 -11.39
N GLU A 129 -14.40 2.70 -12.04
CA GLU A 129 -15.64 1.93 -11.89
C GLU A 129 -16.22 1.60 -13.28
N ILE A 130 -16.77 0.39 -13.42
CA ILE A 130 -17.43 -0.05 -14.65
C ILE A 130 -18.92 0.25 -14.52
N MET A 131 -19.37 1.26 -15.25
CA MET A 131 -20.73 1.81 -15.18
C MET A 131 -21.51 1.52 -16.46
N ASP A 132 -22.83 1.58 -16.38
CA ASP A 132 -23.68 1.54 -17.57
C ASP A 132 -23.48 2.80 -18.43
N LYS A 133 -23.64 2.65 -19.76
CA LYS A 133 -23.50 3.75 -20.73
C LYS A 133 -24.62 4.78 -20.62
#